data_AF-A0A7L4ZHR3-F1
#
_entry.id   AF-A0A7L4ZHR3-F1
#
_cell.length_a   1.000
_cell.length_b   1.000
_cell.length_c   1.000
_cell.angle_alpha   90.00
_cell.angle_beta   90.00
_cell.angle_gamma   90.00
#
_symmetry.space_group_name_H-M   'P 1'
#
loop_
_entity.id
_entity.type
_entity.pdbx_description
1 polymer ?
#
loop_
_entity_poly.entity_id
_entity_poly.type
_entity_poly.pdbx_seq_one_letter_code
_entity_poly.pdbx_strand_id
1 'polypeptide(L)' 'MEVKTKKYANLFEIYHRNALNNPQSNYIEQNKSHYTYAECNEIINKIASYLQNKHWRYI' A
#
# COMPACT_ATOMS: atom_id res chain seq x y z
N MET A 1 -20.57 -1.48 22.87
CA MET A 1 -19.17 -1.50 22.39
C MET A 1 -18.99 -0.30 21.49
N GLU A 2 -18.37 0.77 22.02
CA GLU A 2 -18.11 1.99 21.26
C GLU A 2 -16.91 1.77 20.33
N VAL A 3 -17.12 1.93 19.02
CA VAL A 3 -16.04 2.00 18.04
C VAL A 3 -15.33 3.33 18.26
N LYS A 4 -14.25 3.31 19.04
CA LYS A 4 -13.33 4.46 19.17
C LYS A 4 -12.69 4.72 17.81
N THR A 5 -13.21 5.72 17.11
CA THR A 5 -12.62 6.29 15.90
C THR A 5 -11.25 6.89 16.25
N LYS A 6 -10.17 6.13 16.03
CA LYS A 6 -8.82 6.71 16.04
C LYS A 6 -8.75 7.69 14.87
N LYS A 7 -8.82 8.98 15.20
CA LYS A 7 -9.08 10.12 14.31
C LYS A 7 -7.98 10.40 13.27
N TYR A 8 -7.00 9.52 13.11
CA TYR A 8 -6.02 9.55 12.03
C TYR A 8 -5.71 8.11 11.65
N ALA A 9 -6.43 7.57 10.66
CA ALA A 9 -5.88 6.43 9.94
C ALA A 9 -4.58 6.92 9.32
N ASN A 10 -3.46 6.24 9.59
CA ASN A 10 -2.21 6.64 8.93
C ASN A 10 -2.38 6.45 7.41
N LEU A 11 -1.61 7.18 6.59
CA LEU A 11 -1.75 7.14 5.12
C LEU A 11 -1.72 5.70 4.57
N PHE A 12 -0.94 4.84 5.21
CA PHE A 12 -0.86 3.43 4.87
C PHE A 12 -2.16 2.66 5.18
N GLU A 13 -2.81 2.90 6.32
CA GLU A 13 -4.08 2.29 6.68
C GLU A 13 -5.21 2.71 5.74
N ILE A 14 -5.22 3.97 5.30
CA ILE A 14 -6.16 4.47 4.29
C ILE A 14 -5.93 3.75 2.96
N TYR A 15 -4.67 3.68 2.51
CA TYR A 15 -4.28 2.94 1.32
C TYR A 15 -4.68 1.46 1.41
N HIS A 16 -4.33 0.80 2.51
CA HIS A 16 -4.56 -0.63 2.71
C HIS A 16 -6.05 -0.97 2.71
N ARG A 17 -6.88 -0.14 3.36
CA ARG A 17 -8.34 -0.28 3.32
C ARG A 17 -8.88 -0.17 1.89
N ASN A 18 -8.40 0.79 1.11
CA ASN A 18 -8.84 0.95 -0.28
C ASN A 18 -8.38 -0.20 -1.17
N ALA A 19 -7.15 -0.69 -0.97
CA ALA A 19 -6.62 -1.82 -1.72
C ALA A 19 -7.38 -3.13 -1.43
N LEU A 20 -7.80 -3.36 -0.19
CA LEU A 20 -8.60 -4.53 0.20
C LEU A 20 -10.00 -4.49 -0.40
N ASN A 21 -10.65 -3.33 -0.39
CA ASN A 21 -12.04 -3.21 -0.82
C ASN A 21 -12.20 -3.00 -2.33
N ASN A 22 -11.20 -2.43 -3.00
CA ASN A 22 -11.27 -2.04 -4.41
C ASN A 22 -9.99 -2.44 -5.19
N PRO A 23 -9.59 -3.73 -5.18
CA PRO A 23 -8.29 -4.16 -5.71
C PRO A 23 -8.09 -3.88 -7.20
N GLN A 24 -9.16 -3.89 -8.00
CA GLN A 24 -9.13 -3.69 -9.45
C GLN A 24 -9.33 -2.22 -9.86
N SER A 25 -9.57 -1.31 -8.91
CA SER A 25 -9.73 0.11 -9.23
C SER A 25 -8.38 0.76 -9.52
N ASN A 26 -8.36 1.64 -10.52
CA ASN A 26 -7.19 2.45 -10.87
C ASN A 26 -6.76 3.30 -9.67
N TYR A 27 -5.49 3.18 -9.29
CA TYR A 27 -4.87 3.95 -8.20
C TYR A 27 -3.88 4.98 -8.72
N ILE A 28 -3.04 4.61 -9.70
CA ILE A 28 -2.06 5.51 -10.32
C ILE A 28 -2.31 5.54 -11.83
N GLU A 29 -2.37 6.74 -12.38
CA GLU A 29 -2.37 6.98 -13.83
C GLU A 29 -1.16 7.85 -14.19
N GLN A 30 -0.28 7.31 -15.03
CA GLN A 30 0.90 8.03 -15.51
C GLN A 30 1.23 7.63 -16.94
N ASN A 31 1.41 8.61 -17.83
CA ASN A 31 1.87 8.39 -19.22
C ASN A 31 1.15 7.24 -19.95
N LYS A 32 -0.20 7.24 -19.91
CA LYS A 32 -1.10 6.21 -20.47
C LYS A 32 -1.02 4.83 -19.81
N SER A 33 -0.26 4.67 -18.73
CA SER A 33 -0.27 3.47 -17.92
C SER A 33 -1.23 3.66 -16.75
N HIS A 34 -2.05 2.65 -16.50
CA HIS A 34 -2.94 2.58 -15.35
C HIS A 34 -2.49 1.43 -14.47
N TYR A 35 -2.34 1.71 -13.18
CA TYR A 35 -2.03 0.70 -12.19
C TYR A 35 -3.17 0.61 -11.19
N THR A 36 -3.67 -0.59 -11.02
CA THR A 36 -4.69 -0.92 -10.04
C THR A 36 -4.10 -0.93 -8.62
N TYR A 37 -4.97 -0.86 -7.61
CA TYR A 37 -4.55 -1.05 -6.23
C TYR A 37 -3.80 -2.37 -6.01
N ALA A 38 -4.25 -3.47 -6.62
CA ALA A 38 -3.60 -4.78 -6.52
C ALA A 38 -2.17 -4.76 -7.06
N GLU A 39 -1.97 -4.21 -8.26
CA GLU A 39 -0.64 -4.12 -8.89
C GLU A 39 0.30 -3.24 -8.07
N CYS A 40 -0.18 -2.10 -7.58
CA CYS A 40 0.62 -1.25 -6.71
C CYS A 40 0.99 -1.95 -5.39
N ASN A 41 0.08 -2.75 -4.83
CA ASN A 41 0.33 -3.45 -3.57
C ASN A 41 1.42 -4.53 -3.75
N GLU A 42 1.41 -5.24 -4.87
CA GLU A 42 2.50 -6.17 -5.22
C GLU A 42 3.85 -5.46 -5.35
N ILE A 43 3.88 -4.30 -6.01
CA ILE A 43 5.11 -3.50 -6.17
C ILE A 43 5.62 -3.02 -4.81
N ILE A 44 4.74 -2.47 -3.96
CA ILE A 44 5.09 -2.03 -2.60
C ILE A 44 5.68 -3.18 -1.80
N ASN A 45 5.09 -4.38 -1.85
CA ASN A 45 5.60 -5.55 -1.15
C ASN A 45 7.00 -5.96 -1.64
N LYS A 46 7.25 -5.91 -2.97
CA LYS A 46 8.58 -6.18 -3.53
C LYS A 46 9.62 -5.16 -3.06
N ILE A 47 9.27 -3.86 -3.04
CA ILE A 47 10.14 -2.80 -2.54
C ILE A 47 10.41 -2.97 -1.05
N ALA A 48 9.38 -3.22 -0.24
CA ALA A 48 9.50 -3.43 1.19
C ALA A 48 10.41 -4.63 1.51
N SER A 49 10.21 -5.75 0.81
CA SER A 49 11.08 -6.94 0.93
C SER A 49 12.52 -6.62 0.55
N TYR A 50 12.74 -5.89 -0.55
CA TYR A 50 14.08 -5.47 -0.95
C TYR A 50 14.75 -4.57 0.09
N LEU A 51 14.03 -3.60 0.66
CA LEU A 51 14.56 -2.69 1.68
C LEU A 51 14.87 -3.42 2.98
N GLN A 52 13.96 -4.27 3.47
CA GLN A 52 14.25 -5.16 4.61
C GLN A 52 15.50 -5.98 4.33
N ASN A 53 15.65 -6.45 3.08
CA ASN A 53 16.81 -7.23 2.69
C ASN A 53 18.14 -6.44 2.59
N LYS A 54 18.07 -5.12 2.48
CA LYS A 54 19.26 -4.26 2.51
C LYS A 54 19.67 -3.89 3.94
N HIS A 55 18.71 -3.79 4.85
CA HIS A 55 18.96 -3.42 6.24
C HIS A 55 19.67 -4.50 7.07
N TRP A 56 19.62 -5.79 6.71
CA TRP A 56 20.41 -6.84 7.38
C TRP A 56 21.89 -6.89 6.99
N ARG A 57 22.35 -6.05 6.06
CA ARG A 57 23.78 -5.99 5.68
C ARG A 57 24.62 -5.04 6.53
N TYR A 58 24.04 -4.39 7.55
CA TYR A 58 24.71 -3.41 8.42
C TYR A 58 24.50 -3.65 9.92
N ILE A 59 24.08 -4.85 10.33
CA ILE A 59 23.99 -5.26 11.75
C ILE A 59 24.96 -6.42 11.98
#